data_AF-A0A1H7JFV5-F1
#
_entry.id   AF-A0A1H7JFV5-F1
#
_cell.length_a   1.000
_cell.length_b   1.000
_cell.length_c   1.000
_cell.angle_alpha   90.00
_cell.angle_beta   90.00
_cell.angle_gamma   90.00
#
_symmetry.space_group_name_H-M   'P 1'
#
loop_
_entity.id
_entity.type
_entity.pdbx_description
1 polymer ?
#
loop_
_entity_poly.entity_id
_entity_poly.type
_entity_poly.pdbx_seq_one_letter_code
_entity_poly.pdbx_strand_id
1 'polypeptide(L)' 'MELTLLTLSKMLKIDVRCDNIGEVPYLKLNDKYIITEQYLTRELEINNLETYEWQLLSNENITDYLIFHVTDKIK' A
#
# COMPACT_ATOMS: atom_id res chain seq x y z
N MET A 1 12.69 6.15 -11.54
CA MET A 1 12.76 5.98 -10.07
C MET A 1 11.95 4.75 -9.76
N GLU A 2 12.57 3.73 -9.16
CA GLU A 2 11.87 2.48 -8.84
C GLU A 2 10.86 2.74 -7.72
N LEU A 3 9.65 2.25 -7.90
CA LEU A 3 8.56 2.44 -6.97
C LEU A 3 8.66 1.38 -5.88
N THR A 4 8.98 1.82 -4.66
CA THR A 4 9.11 1.01 -3.44
C THR A 4 8.10 1.45 -2.39
N LEU A 5 7.91 0.64 -1.35
CA LEU A 5 6.97 0.95 -0.27
C LEU A 5 7.34 2.27 0.41
N LEU A 6 8.63 2.49 0.63
CA LEU A 6 9.16 3.71 1.25
C LEU A 6 8.98 4.94 0.37
N THR A 7 9.15 4.82 -0.95
CA THR A 7 8.89 5.95 -1.84
C THR A 7 7.41 6.28 -1.90
N LEU A 8 6.54 5.26 -1.90
CA LEU A 8 5.10 5.44 -1.90
C LEU A 8 4.60 6.06 -0.59
N SER A 9 5.17 5.65 0.55
CA SER A 9 4.87 6.20 1.87
C SER A 9 5.07 7.73 1.91
N LYS A 10 6.18 8.19 1.34
CA LYS A 10 6.53 9.62 1.24
C LYS A 10 5.56 10.38 0.32
N MET A 11 5.18 9.77 -0.81
CA MET A 11 4.23 10.39 -1.76
C MET A 11 2.84 10.54 -1.15
N LEU A 12 2.38 9.50 -0.44
CA LEU A 12 1.07 9.47 0.21
C LEU A 12 1.00 10.19 1.56
N LYS A 13 2.16 10.51 2.15
CA LYS A 13 2.27 10.99 3.54
C LYS A 13 1.60 10.02 4.52
N ILE A 14 1.87 8.73 4.33
CA ILE A 14 1.42 7.65 5.21
C ILE A 14 2.67 7.02 5.82
N ASP A 15 2.64 6.79 7.13
CA ASP A 15 3.72 6.11 7.81
C ASP A 15 3.75 4.61 7.46
N VAL A 16 4.95 4.09 7.22
CA VAL A 16 5.17 2.64 7.14
C VAL A 16 4.93 2.05 8.52
N ARG A 17 4.04 1.06 8.60
CA ARG A 17 3.78 0.26 9.80
C ARG A 17 4.42 -1.11 9.63
N CYS A 18 4.58 -1.83 10.73
CA CYS A 18 4.90 -3.26 10.71
C CYS A 18 3.75 -4.02 11.36
N ASP A 19 3.60 -5.29 11.00
CA ASP A 19 2.64 -6.18 11.63
C ASP A 19 2.95 -6.37 13.13
N ASN A 20 2.06 -7.07 13.84
CA ASN A 20 2.17 -7.24 15.30
C ASN A 20 3.42 -8.03 15.73
N ILE A 21 4.13 -8.65 14.78
CA ILE A 21 5.39 -9.36 14.99
C ILE A 21 6.61 -8.58 14.46
N GLY A 22 6.41 -7.43 13.82
CA GLY A 22 7.46 -6.51 13.37
C GLY A 22 8.15 -6.92 12.07
N GLU A 23 7.67 -7.94 11.36
CA GLU A 23 8.39 -8.59 10.26
C GLU A 23 8.02 -8.02 8.89
N VAL A 24 6.74 -7.72 8.67
CA VAL A 24 6.26 -7.28 7.36
C VAL A 24 5.91 -5.78 7.37
N PRO A 25 6.68 -4.93 6.70
CA PRO A 25 6.34 -3.52 6.56
C PRO A 25 5.18 -3.34 5.58
N TYR A 26 4.24 -2.46 5.92
CA TYR A 26 3.06 -2.17 5.11
C TYR A 26 2.60 -0.72 5.25
N LEU A 27 1.85 -0.23 4.26
CA LEU A 27 1.10 1.03 4.33
C LEU A 27 -0.37 0.71 4.58
N LYS A 28 -0.94 1.26 5.66
CA LYS A 28 -2.39 1.17 5.87
C LYS A 28 -3.10 2.26 5.08
N LEU A 29 -3.88 1.89 4.08
CA LEU A 29 -4.67 2.86 3.30
C LEU A 29 -5.96 3.23 4.03
N ASN A 30 -6.65 2.22 4.56
CA ASN A 30 -7.84 2.32 5.41
C ASN A 30 -8.01 1.00 6.19
N ASP A 31 -9.20 0.73 6.74
CA ASP A 31 -9.45 -0.51 7.50
C ASP A 31 -9.53 -1.79 6.65
N LYS A 32 -9.68 -1.64 5.34
CA LYS A 32 -9.84 -2.76 4.40
C LYS A 32 -8.60 -3.05 3.57
N TYR A 33 -7.78 -2.05 3.30
CA TYR A 33 -6.68 -2.17 2.35
C TYR A 33 -5.33 -1.81 2.96
N ILE A 34 -4.34 -2.65 2.68
CA ILE A 34 -2.93 -2.39 2.97
C ILE A 34 -2.10 -2.57 1.71
N ILE A 35 -0.98 -1.86 1.63
CA ILE A 35 0.04 -2.09 0.60
C ILE A 35 1.26 -2.73 1.25
N THR A 36 1.75 -3.80 0.65
CA THR A 36 3.00 -4.49 1.04
C THR A 36 3.99 -4.45 -0.11
N GLU A 37 5.25 -4.75 0.20
CA GLU A 37 6.29 -4.99 -0.80
C GLU A 37 6.74 -6.44 -0.70
N GLN A 38 6.65 -7.15 -1.82
CA GLN A 38 7.01 -8.56 -1.90
C GLN A 38 8.53 -8.69 -1.69
N TYR A 39 8.94 -9.54 -0.74
CA TYR A 39 10.34 -9.61 -0.30
C TYR A 39 11.35 -10.00 -1.39
N LEU A 40 10.96 -10.91 -2.27
CA LEU A 40 11.78 -11.46 -3.36
C LEU A 40 11.73 -10.59 -4.61
N THR A 41 10.55 -10.15 -5.04
CA THR A 41 10.36 -9.44 -6.32
C THR A 41 10.42 -7.93 -6.17
N ARG A 42 10.30 -7.40 -4.94
CA ARG A 42 10.20 -5.96 -4.64
C ARG A 42 8.99 -5.28 -5.25
N GLU A 43 8.05 -6.07 -5.78
CA GLU A 43 6.81 -5.55 -6.33
C GLU A 43 5.88 -5.14 -5.20
N LEU A 44 5.12 -4.06 -5.47
CA LEU A 44 4.10 -3.61 -4.54
C LEU A 44 2.81 -4.37 -4.78
N GLU A 45 2.14 -4.72 -3.69
CA GLU A 45 0.89 -5.47 -3.70
C GLU A 45 -0.12 -4.76 -2.82
N ILE A 46 -1.35 -4.60 -3.30
CA ILE A 46 -2.48 -4.22 -2.47
C ILE A 46 -3.18 -5.48 -1.99
N ASN A 47 -3.46 -5.51 -0.69
CA ASN A 47 -4.12 -6.61 -0.03
C ASN A 47 -5.46 -6.12 0.50
N ASN A 48 -6.54 -6.82 0.13
CA ASN A 48 -7.85 -6.63 0.73
C ASN A 48 -7.96 -7.52 1.98
N LEU A 49 -8.07 -6.91 3.16
CA LEU A 49 -8.17 -7.61 4.44
C LEU A 49 -9.53 -8.28 4.66
N GLU A 50 -10.56 -7.90 3.91
CA GLU A 50 -11.88 -8.56 3.99
C GLU A 50 -11.95 -9.83 3.15
N THR A 51 -11.37 -9.80 1.93
CA THR A 51 -11.42 -10.93 0.99
C THR A 51 -10.15 -11.77 0.96
N TYR A 52 -9.06 -11.29 1.56
CA TYR A 52 -7.71 -11.86 1.47
C TYR A 52 -7.17 -11.95 0.04
N GLU A 53 -7.69 -11.13 -0.86
CA GLU A 53 -7.21 -11.04 -2.23
C GLU A 53 -6.01 -10.10 -2.33
N TRP A 54 -5.03 -10.50 -3.14
CA TRP A 54 -3.82 -9.75 -3.42
C TRP A 54 -3.79 -9.36 -4.88
N GLN A 55 -3.38 -8.12 -5.12
CA GLN A 55 -3.26 -7.60 -6.48
C GLN A 55 -1.96 -6.80 -6.60
N LEU A 56 -1.19 -7.11 -7.64
CA LEU A 56 0.03 -6.35 -7.97
C LEU A 56 -0.33 -4.91 -8.35
N LEU A 57 0.39 -3.97 -7.75
CA LEU A 57 0.31 -2.55 -8.07
C LEU A 57 1.24 -2.26 -9.24
N SER A 58 0.64 -2.09 -10.42
CA SER A 58 1.32 -1.49 -11.56
C SER A 58 1.41 0.03 -11.39
N ASN A 59 2.37 0.65 -12.09
CA ASN A 59 2.47 2.11 -12.17
C ASN A 59 1.21 2.77 -12.76
N GLU A 60 0.43 2.03 -13.54
CA GLU A 60 -0.79 2.53 -14.19
C GLU A 60 -1.95 2.61 -13.18
N ASN A 61 -2.06 1.62 -12.30
CA ASN A 61 -3.17 1.52 -11.35
C ASN A 61 -2.90 2.25 -10.04
N ILE A 62 -1.66 2.60 -9.72
CA ILE A 62 -1.34 3.24 -8.44
C ILE A 62 -2.07 4.56 -8.25
N THR A 63 -2.22 5.33 -9.33
CA THR A 63 -2.91 6.62 -9.36
C THR A 63 -4.37 6.51 -8.89
N ASP A 64 -5.06 5.43 -9.24
CA ASP A 64 -6.44 5.20 -8.84
C ASP A 64 -6.56 4.95 -7.33
N TYR A 65 -5.58 4.23 -6.75
CA TYR A 65 -5.50 4.01 -5.30
C TYR A 65 -5.06 5.28 -4.53
N LEU A 66 -4.18 6.11 -5.13
CA LEU A 66 -3.82 7.42 -4.57
C LEU A 66 -5.05 8.33 -4.47
N ILE A 67 -5.92 8.34 -5.50
CA ILE A 67 -7.17 9.13 -5.51
C ILE A 67 -8.10 8.62 -4.41
N PHE A 68 -8.27 7.31 -4.27
CA PHE A 68 -9.11 6.72 -3.22
C PHE A 68 -8.74 7.22 -1.82
N HIS A 69 -7.44 7.28 -1.48
CA HIS A 69 -6.97 7.79 -0.19
C HIS A 69 -7.24 9.30 0.02
N VAL A 70 -7.21 10.10 -1.04
CA VAL A 70 -7.47 11.55 -0.95
C VAL A 70 -8.97 11.83 -0.77
N THR A 71 -9.83 11.11 -1.49
CA THR A 71 -11.29 11.35 -1.43
C THR A 71 -11.90 10.96 -0.07
N ASP A 72 -11.39 9.91 0.58
CA ASP A 72 -11.90 9.49 1.90
C ASP A 72 -11.56 10.51 3.01
N LYS A 73 -10.50 11.31 2.83
CA LYS A 73 -10.14 12.42 3.73
C LYS A 73 -10.97 13.70 3.54
N ILE A 74 -11.85 13.77 2.53
CA ILE A 74 -12.65 14.97 2.20
C ILE A 74 -14.11 14.83 2.70
N LYS A 75 -14.45 13.79 3.48
CA LYS A 75 -15.75 13.68 4.16
C LYS A 75 -15.69 14.07 5.62
#